data_AF-A0A101DD55-F1
#
_entry.id   AF-A0A101DD55-F1
#
_cell.length_a   1.000
_cell.length_b   1.000
_cell.length_c   1.000
_cell.angle_alpha   90.00
_cell.angle_beta   90.00
_cell.angle_gamma   90.00
#
_symmetry.space_group_name_H-M   'P 1'
#
loop_
_entity.id
_entity.type
_entity.pdbx_description
1 polymer ?
#
loop_
_entity_poly.entity_id
_entity_poly.type
_entity_poly.pdbx_seq_one_letter_code
_entity_poly.pdbx_strand_id
1 'polypeptide(L)'
;MKELIAKLSNAHGISGYEDEVREIVRAELEDWADEVKTDSMGNLICTKNGGEPEIMVAAHMDEIGFAVKYIDDKGFIRIAPIGGWFSQIALAQRVVLYGKKKVYGVIGCKPPHLMKDEERKKGIEIKDMFVDIGASNKEEVLEMGINVGTPVALDREIVELANGRITGKAFDNRVGVAVMIEAVRRAKADVTIHAVATVQEEVGLKGARTSAFAIEPTAAIAVDTCVAADFPGSESAHMDVKLGKGAAITVIDASGRGLIASPKVLRWLTETAEKYGIPYQLEVAEGGTTDATAIHLTKAGIPAGVVSVPARYIHSPVEVVDLKDVESAVEIVARAIENAKNYF
;
A
#
# COMPACT_ATOMS: atom_id res chain seq x y z
N MET A 1 0.73 16.61 -6.07
CA MET A 1 1.25 15.22 -5.96
C MET A 1 2.17 15.01 -4.76
N LYS A 2 3.41 15.54 -4.74
CA LYS A 2 4.36 15.29 -3.63
C LYS A 2 3.80 15.60 -2.23
N GLU A 3 3.11 16.73 -2.07
CA GLU A 3 2.49 17.11 -0.79
C GLU A 3 1.39 16.14 -0.34
N LEU A 4 0.59 15.64 -1.29
CA LEU A 4 -0.42 14.62 -1.03
C LEU A 4 0.24 13.29 -0.60
N ILE A 5 1.29 12.86 -1.31
CA ILE A 5 2.06 11.66 -0.93
C ILE A 5 2.67 11.84 0.46
N ALA A 6 3.24 13.01 0.78
CA ALA A 6 3.80 13.30 2.09
C ALA A 6 2.73 13.20 3.20
N LYS A 7 1.55 13.79 2.98
CA LYS A 7 0.42 13.75 3.92
C LYS A 7 -0.03 12.30 4.17
N LEU A 8 -0.14 11.49 3.12
CA LEU A 8 -0.56 10.09 3.20
C LEU A 8 0.52 9.17 3.82
N SER A 9 1.78 9.30 3.38
CA SER A 9 2.91 8.47 3.83
C SER A 9 3.27 8.72 5.30
N ASN A 10 3.22 9.98 5.74
CA ASN A 10 3.52 10.33 7.13
C ASN A 10 2.37 10.01 8.09
N ALA A 11 1.14 9.89 7.59
CA ALA A 11 0.01 9.43 8.37
C ALA A 11 0.19 7.96 8.77
N HIS A 12 -0.54 7.54 9.79
CA HIS A 12 -0.43 6.19 10.32
C HIS A 12 -1.69 5.41 10.05
N GLY A 13 -1.52 4.24 9.46
CA GLY A 13 -2.64 3.35 9.24
C GLY A 13 -2.16 1.95 8.94
N ILE A 14 -1.78 1.20 9.97
CA ILE A 14 -1.48 -0.22 9.77
C ILE A 14 -2.78 -1.00 9.53
N SER A 15 -2.70 -2.23 9.02
CA SER A 15 -3.89 -3.04 8.76
C SER A 15 -4.79 -3.17 10.00
N GLY A 16 -6.05 -2.74 9.87
CA GLY A 16 -7.07 -2.68 10.91
C GLY A 16 -7.13 -1.37 11.70
N TYR A 17 -6.28 -0.39 11.41
CA TYR A 17 -6.20 0.91 12.09
C TYR A 17 -6.02 2.08 11.09
N GLU A 18 -6.71 2.04 9.96
CA GLU A 18 -6.51 2.93 8.82
C GLU A 18 -7.16 4.32 8.94
N ASP A 19 -7.75 4.65 10.10
CA ASP A 19 -8.63 5.81 10.31
C ASP A 19 -7.97 7.15 9.94
N GLU A 20 -6.72 7.38 10.37
CA GLU A 20 -6.02 8.65 10.10
C GLU A 20 -5.88 8.90 8.60
N VAL A 21 -5.59 7.84 7.84
CA VAL A 21 -5.43 7.97 6.39
C VAL A 21 -6.78 8.03 5.70
N ARG A 22 -7.78 7.29 6.19
CA ARG A 22 -9.15 7.39 5.68
C ARG A 22 -9.69 8.80 5.73
N GLU A 23 -9.47 9.53 6.82
CA GLU A 23 -9.92 10.92 6.95
C GLU A 23 -9.15 11.86 6.02
N ILE A 24 -7.88 11.57 5.71
CA ILE A 24 -7.16 12.28 4.66
C ILE A 24 -7.83 12.05 3.31
N VAL A 25 -8.07 10.79 2.92
CA VAL A 25 -8.69 10.47 1.63
C VAL A 25 -10.08 11.09 1.51
N ARG A 26 -10.88 11.05 2.57
CA ARG A 26 -12.19 11.70 2.64
C ARG A 26 -12.10 13.18 2.31
N ALA A 27 -11.23 13.91 3.01
CA ALA A 27 -11.05 15.35 2.79
C ALA A 27 -10.56 15.68 1.37
N GLU A 28 -9.79 14.79 0.74
CA GLU A 28 -9.32 15.01 -0.63
C GLU A 28 -10.39 14.72 -1.69
N LEU A 29 -11.39 13.88 -1.41
CA LEU A 29 -12.38 13.44 -2.39
C LEU A 29 -13.82 13.89 -2.13
N GLU A 30 -14.14 14.47 -0.98
CA GLU A 30 -15.51 14.86 -0.64
C GLU A 30 -16.14 15.83 -1.64
N ASP A 31 -15.37 16.80 -2.14
CA ASP A 31 -15.83 17.76 -3.15
C ASP A 31 -15.87 17.19 -4.59
N TRP A 32 -15.39 15.96 -4.78
CA TRP A 32 -15.24 15.31 -6.08
C TRP A 32 -16.18 14.11 -6.28
N ALA A 33 -16.95 13.74 -5.26
CA ALA A 33 -17.87 12.62 -5.25
C ALA A 33 -19.29 13.07 -4.89
N ASP A 34 -20.30 12.42 -5.47
CA ASP A 34 -21.69 12.65 -5.13
C ASP A 34 -22.10 11.88 -3.86
N GLU A 35 -21.44 10.77 -3.58
CA GLU A 35 -21.62 9.96 -2.38
C GLU A 35 -20.28 9.57 -1.78
N VAL A 36 -20.13 9.74 -0.47
CA VAL A 36 -18.98 9.24 0.29
C VAL A 36 -19.48 8.39 1.45
N LYS A 37 -19.13 7.11 1.45
CA LYS A 37 -19.50 6.17 2.52
C LYS A 37 -18.30 5.41 3.04
N THR A 38 -18.36 5.03 4.32
CA THR A 38 -17.43 4.07 4.91
C THR A 38 -18.21 2.81 5.22
N ASP A 39 -17.73 1.67 4.73
CA ASP A 39 -18.41 0.39 4.98
C ASP A 39 -18.09 -0.18 6.37
N SER A 40 -18.68 -1.32 6.68
CA SER A 40 -18.53 -1.98 7.98
C SER A 40 -17.12 -2.50 8.27
N MET A 41 -16.26 -2.67 7.26
CA MET A 41 -14.86 -3.03 7.44
C MET A 41 -13.96 -1.80 7.59
N GLY A 42 -14.40 -0.64 7.14
CA GLY A 42 -13.65 0.60 7.19
C GLY A 42 -13.14 1.06 5.82
N ASN A 43 -13.51 0.39 4.72
CA ASN A 43 -13.20 0.88 3.37
C ASN A 43 -13.92 2.22 3.14
N LEU A 44 -13.24 3.19 2.52
CA LEU A 44 -13.87 4.43 2.08
C LEU A 44 -14.22 4.32 0.60
N ILE A 45 -15.49 4.52 0.28
CA ILE A 45 -16.03 4.44 -1.08
C ILE A 45 -16.55 5.83 -1.43
N CYS A 46 -15.87 6.48 -2.37
CA CYS A 46 -16.27 7.76 -2.96
C CYS A 46 -16.81 7.50 -4.37
N THR A 47 -18.09 7.77 -4.59
CA THR A 47 -18.78 7.52 -5.87
C THR A 47 -19.08 8.84 -6.57
N LYS A 48 -18.62 8.94 -7.82
CA LYS A 48 -19.00 10.00 -8.76
C LYS A 48 -19.88 9.39 -9.83
N ASN A 49 -21.13 9.83 -9.94
CA ASN A 49 -22.11 9.26 -10.86
C ASN A 49 -21.86 9.77 -12.29
N GLY A 50 -21.90 8.86 -13.25
CA GLY A 50 -21.77 9.20 -14.67
C GLY A 50 -22.48 8.24 -15.63
N GLY A 51 -23.03 7.13 -15.14
CA GLY A 51 -23.69 6.09 -15.94
C GLY A 51 -22.76 4.92 -16.24
N GLU A 52 -23.15 4.07 -17.17
CA GLU A 52 -22.38 2.86 -17.52
C GLU A 52 -21.19 3.16 -18.44
N PRO A 53 -20.09 2.39 -18.35
CA PRO A 53 -19.83 1.35 -17.35
C PRO A 53 -19.50 1.93 -15.96
N GLU A 54 -19.75 1.16 -14.89
CA GLU A 54 -19.28 1.49 -13.55
C GLU A 54 -17.84 1.00 -13.33
N ILE A 55 -16.93 1.91 -13.01
CA ILE A 55 -15.49 1.62 -12.88
C ILE A 55 -15.05 1.78 -11.43
N MET A 56 -14.53 0.71 -10.84
CA MET A 56 -13.89 0.73 -9.53
C MET A 56 -12.39 1.02 -9.67
N VAL A 57 -11.88 2.01 -8.94
CA VAL A 57 -10.45 2.25 -8.78
C VAL A 57 -10.10 2.00 -7.31
N ALA A 58 -9.30 0.98 -7.05
CA ALA A 58 -8.99 0.50 -5.71
C ALA A 58 -7.54 0.77 -5.34
N ALA A 59 -7.28 1.28 -4.15
CA ALA A 59 -5.92 1.42 -3.59
C ALA A 59 -5.97 1.29 -2.07
N HIS A 60 -5.02 0.58 -1.48
CA HIS A 60 -5.13 0.25 -0.07
C HIS A 60 -4.54 1.30 0.87
N MET A 61 -5.25 1.50 1.98
CA MET A 61 -4.91 2.43 3.04
C MET A 61 -4.17 1.76 4.19
N ASP A 62 -3.92 0.48 4.18
CA ASP A 62 -3.07 -0.10 5.19
C ASP A 62 -1.60 -0.07 4.79
N GLU A 63 -0.74 -0.07 5.80
CA GLU A 63 0.69 -0.33 5.70
C GLU A 63 1.04 -1.50 6.63
N ILE A 64 2.14 -2.21 6.36
CA ILE A 64 2.65 -3.20 7.31
C ILE A 64 3.01 -2.55 8.66
N GLY A 65 2.91 -3.33 9.74
CA GLY A 65 3.20 -2.83 11.07
C GLY A 65 3.37 -3.95 12.08
N PHE A 66 3.12 -3.62 13.34
CA PHE A 66 3.11 -4.61 14.42
C PHE A 66 1.97 -4.35 15.40
N ALA A 67 1.66 -5.35 16.20
CA ALA A 67 0.85 -5.20 17.40
C ALA A 67 1.64 -5.59 18.64
N VAL A 68 1.39 -4.89 19.75
CA VAL A 68 1.89 -5.29 21.06
C VAL A 68 1.35 -6.68 21.40
N LYS A 69 2.25 -7.64 21.57
CA LYS A 69 1.94 -9.04 21.90
C LYS A 69 2.02 -9.31 23.40
N TYR A 70 3.01 -8.73 24.07
CA TYR A 70 3.28 -8.97 25.48
C TYR A 70 4.10 -7.82 26.06
N ILE A 71 3.86 -7.48 27.34
CA ILE A 71 4.62 -6.49 28.10
C ILE A 71 5.25 -7.22 29.27
N ASP A 72 6.57 -7.15 29.38
CA ASP A 72 7.32 -7.82 30.46
C ASP A 72 7.42 -6.96 31.72
N ASP A 73 7.81 -7.59 32.83
CA ASP A 73 7.87 -6.94 34.15
C ASP A 73 8.91 -5.82 34.22
N LYS A 74 9.83 -5.73 33.24
CA LYS A 74 10.85 -4.68 33.13
C LYS A 74 10.44 -3.53 32.20
N GLY A 75 9.23 -3.58 31.65
CA GLY A 75 8.70 -2.54 30.75
C GLY A 75 9.06 -2.73 29.27
N PHE A 76 9.71 -3.83 28.89
CA PHE A 76 9.96 -4.11 27.47
C PHE A 76 8.75 -4.77 26.81
N ILE A 77 8.56 -4.44 25.53
CA ILE A 77 7.36 -4.80 24.79
C ILE A 77 7.72 -5.78 23.68
N ARG A 78 7.11 -6.97 23.69
CA ARG A 78 7.19 -7.92 22.56
C ARG A 78 6.12 -7.58 21.53
N ILE A 79 6.49 -7.70 20.26
CA ILE A 79 5.62 -7.36 19.13
C ILE A 79 5.33 -8.57 18.26
N ALA A 80 4.19 -8.56 17.58
CA ALA A 80 3.82 -9.49 16.53
C ALA A 80 3.70 -8.73 15.20
N PRO A 81 4.28 -9.23 14.09
CA PRO A 81 4.16 -8.58 12.79
C PRO A 81 2.71 -8.62 12.29
N ILE A 82 2.31 -7.55 11.61
CA ILE A 82 1.10 -7.41 10.81
C ILE A 82 1.60 -7.10 9.39
N GLY A 83 1.20 -7.94 8.43
CA GLY A 83 1.73 -7.92 7.06
C GLY A 83 3.05 -8.68 6.87
N GLY A 84 3.58 -8.63 5.65
CA GLY A 84 4.81 -9.33 5.27
C GLY A 84 6.07 -8.59 5.70
N TRP A 85 6.90 -9.19 6.56
CA TRP A 85 8.13 -8.57 7.05
C TRP A 85 9.38 -9.40 6.74
N PHE A 86 10.41 -8.73 6.22
CA PHE A 86 11.78 -9.23 6.33
C PHE A 86 12.36 -8.78 7.67
N SER A 87 12.78 -9.71 8.54
CA SER A 87 13.13 -9.34 9.93
C SER A 87 14.27 -8.32 10.02
N GLN A 88 15.22 -8.34 9.09
CA GLN A 88 16.41 -7.49 9.17
C GLN A 88 16.11 -5.99 9.05
N ILE A 89 15.04 -5.62 8.32
CA ILE A 89 14.67 -4.21 8.15
C ILE A 89 13.90 -3.64 9.36
N ALA A 90 13.33 -4.50 10.21
CA ALA A 90 12.63 -4.09 11.43
C ALA A 90 13.59 -3.70 12.55
N LEU A 91 14.83 -4.21 12.53
CA LEU A 91 15.84 -3.92 13.55
C LEU A 91 16.26 -2.45 13.54
N ALA A 92 16.53 -1.92 14.73
CA ALA A 92 17.07 -0.58 14.94
C ALA A 92 16.20 0.55 14.35
N GLN A 93 14.91 0.31 14.19
CA GLN A 93 13.95 1.32 13.76
C GLN A 93 13.33 2.05 14.95
N ARG A 94 13.04 3.34 14.76
CA ARG A 94 12.10 4.05 15.63
C ARG A 94 10.69 3.61 15.27
N VAL A 95 9.83 3.55 16.27
CA VAL A 95 8.42 3.20 16.13
C VAL A 95 7.55 4.16 16.93
N VAL A 96 6.28 4.22 16.56
CA VAL A 96 5.23 4.88 17.33
C VAL A 96 4.18 3.83 17.69
N LEU A 97 3.78 3.81 18.95
CA LEU A 97 2.70 2.99 19.47
C LEU A 97 1.46 3.87 19.68
N TYR A 98 0.32 3.45 19.13
CA TYR A 98 -0.94 4.22 19.22
C TYR A 98 -1.82 3.64 20.31
N GLY A 99 -1.44 3.94 21.56
CA GLY A 99 -2.29 3.70 22.72
C GLY A 99 -3.34 4.80 22.87
N LYS A 100 -3.67 5.15 24.12
CA LYS A 100 -4.48 6.35 24.43
C LYS A 100 -3.87 7.65 23.89
N LYS A 101 -2.55 7.66 23.71
CA LYS A 101 -1.75 8.72 23.09
C LYS A 101 -0.63 8.08 22.27
N LYS A 102 -0.02 8.85 21.35
CA LYS A 102 1.18 8.43 20.63
C LYS A 102 2.35 8.30 21.63
N VAL A 103 3.02 7.15 21.64
CA VAL A 103 4.23 6.90 22.43
C VAL A 103 5.33 6.44 21.49
N TYR A 104 6.51 7.06 21.56
CA TYR A 104 7.65 6.69 20.74
C TYR A 104 8.47 5.58 21.39
N GLY A 105 9.04 4.72 20.58
CA GLY A 105 9.93 3.65 21.02
C GLY A 105 10.97 3.30 19.97
N VAL A 106 11.83 2.36 20.32
CA VAL A 106 12.85 1.81 19.40
C VAL A 106 12.80 0.28 19.41
N ILE A 107 12.97 -0.33 18.24
CA ILE A 107 13.10 -1.79 18.12
C ILE A 107 14.55 -2.18 18.43
N GLY A 108 14.73 -2.85 19.56
CA GLY A 108 15.99 -3.39 20.03
C GLY A 108 16.08 -4.92 19.88
N CYS A 109 17.30 -5.43 20.05
CA CYS A 109 17.59 -6.84 20.18
C CYS A 109 18.73 -7.04 21.18
N LYS A 110 19.01 -8.29 21.54
CA LYS A 110 20.19 -8.63 22.34
C LYS A 110 21.46 -8.19 21.59
N PRO A 111 22.39 -7.45 22.20
CA PRO A 111 23.56 -6.95 21.48
C PRO A 111 24.55 -8.06 21.10
N PRO A 112 25.23 -7.98 19.93
CA PRO A 112 26.10 -9.04 19.42
C PRO A 112 27.21 -9.48 20.37
N HIS A 113 27.80 -8.56 21.15
CA HIS A 113 28.86 -8.90 22.10
C HIS A 113 28.38 -9.77 23.27
N LEU A 114 27.06 -9.86 23.54
CA LEU A 114 26.46 -10.78 24.52
C LEU A 114 25.90 -12.06 23.87
N MET A 115 25.92 -12.14 22.55
CA MET A 115 25.47 -13.32 21.80
C MET A 115 26.55 -14.40 21.78
N LYS A 116 26.12 -15.67 21.80
CA LYS A 116 26.99 -16.81 21.50
C LYS A 116 27.33 -16.81 20.01
N ASP A 117 28.46 -17.43 19.63
CA ASP A 117 28.91 -17.44 18.23
C ASP A 117 27.90 -18.07 17.26
N GLU A 118 27.12 -19.06 17.71
CA GLU A 118 26.04 -19.64 16.90
C GLU A 118 24.85 -18.70 16.73
N GLU A 119 24.53 -17.88 17.74
CA GLU A 119 23.47 -16.86 17.67
C GLU A 119 23.85 -15.78 16.66
N ARG A 120 25.13 -15.37 16.63
CA ARG A 120 25.66 -14.35 15.71
C ARG A 120 25.61 -14.76 14.24
N LYS A 121 25.62 -16.06 13.95
CA LYS A 121 25.58 -16.58 12.57
C LYS A 121 24.16 -16.65 12.00
N LYS A 122 23.14 -16.46 12.83
CA LYS A 122 21.73 -16.52 12.44
C LYS A 122 21.18 -15.10 12.31
N GLY A 123 20.27 -14.90 11.36
CA GLY A 123 19.50 -13.67 11.31
C GLY A 123 18.67 -13.49 12.58
N ILE A 124 18.55 -12.27 13.07
CA ILE A 124 17.67 -11.97 14.21
C ILE A 124 16.22 -12.03 13.71
N GLU A 125 15.42 -12.86 14.37
CA GLU A 125 13.99 -13.03 14.10
C GLU A 125 13.17 -12.00 14.89
N ILE A 126 12.00 -11.60 14.39
CA ILE A 126 11.14 -10.59 15.05
C ILE A 126 10.76 -11.01 16.49
N LYS A 127 10.57 -12.32 16.73
CA LYS A 127 10.29 -12.85 18.08
C LYS A 127 11.40 -12.57 19.10
N ASP A 128 12.62 -12.37 18.65
CA ASP A 128 13.79 -12.11 19.49
C ASP A 128 14.01 -10.60 19.70
N MET A 129 13.25 -9.76 18.99
CA MET A 129 13.23 -8.31 19.14
C MET A 129 12.26 -7.88 20.24
N PHE A 130 12.40 -6.63 20.67
CA PHE A 130 11.51 -5.96 21.61
C PHE A 130 11.47 -4.47 21.32
N VAL A 131 10.38 -3.81 21.69
CA VAL A 131 10.26 -2.36 21.69
C VAL A 131 10.60 -1.84 23.08
N ASP A 132 11.48 -0.85 23.10
CA ASP A 132 11.85 -0.08 24.28
C ASP A 132 11.23 1.32 24.17
N ILE A 133 10.40 1.68 25.14
CA ILE A 133 9.78 3.01 25.28
C ILE A 133 10.35 3.82 26.46
N GLY A 134 11.41 3.30 27.10
CA GLY A 134 12.04 3.90 28.28
C GLY A 134 11.33 3.64 29.61
N ALA A 135 10.35 2.73 29.65
CA ALA A 135 9.64 2.36 30.87
C ALA A 135 10.48 1.47 31.79
N SER A 136 10.28 1.57 33.11
CA SER A 136 11.03 0.82 34.12
C SER A 136 10.33 -0.47 34.56
N ASN A 137 9.03 -0.60 34.30
CA ASN A 137 8.21 -1.76 34.64
C ASN A 137 6.95 -1.80 33.78
N LYS A 138 6.19 -2.89 33.92
CA LYS A 138 4.94 -3.12 33.20
C LYS A 138 3.86 -2.08 33.50
N GLU A 139 3.74 -1.66 34.76
CA GLU A 139 2.72 -0.72 35.22
C GLU A 139 2.86 0.63 34.50
N GLU A 140 4.09 1.13 34.37
CA GLU A 140 4.40 2.38 33.65
C GLU A 140 3.98 2.30 32.17
N VAL A 141 4.21 1.16 31.50
CA VAL A 141 3.76 0.93 30.12
C VAL A 141 2.23 1.02 30.01
N LEU A 142 1.50 0.41 30.96
CA LEU A 142 0.04 0.45 30.99
C LEU A 142 -0.50 1.85 31.28
N GLU A 143 0.15 2.61 32.19
CA GLU A 143 -0.18 4.00 32.51
C GLU A 143 0.04 4.94 31.32
N MET A 144 1.05 4.67 30.49
CA MET A 144 1.25 5.35 29.20
C MET A 144 0.16 5.04 28.17
N GLY A 145 -0.71 4.06 28.45
CA GLY A 145 -1.87 3.69 27.64
C GLY A 145 -1.57 2.61 26.61
N ILE A 146 -0.46 1.88 26.75
CA ILE A 146 -0.05 0.80 25.85
C ILE A 146 -0.52 -0.54 26.42
N ASN A 147 -1.22 -1.34 25.62
CA ASN A 147 -1.78 -2.62 26.02
C ASN A 147 -1.50 -3.69 24.96
N VAL A 148 -1.74 -4.96 25.29
CA VAL A 148 -1.79 -6.03 24.27
C VAL A 148 -2.81 -5.66 23.20
N GLY A 149 -2.41 -5.76 21.93
CA GLY A 149 -3.19 -5.33 20.77
C GLY A 149 -2.95 -3.90 20.32
N THR A 150 -2.24 -3.07 21.09
CA THR A 150 -1.88 -1.70 20.66
C THR A 150 -1.10 -1.76 19.34
N PRO A 151 -1.54 -1.02 18.30
CA PRO A 151 -0.84 -0.99 17.02
C PRO A 151 0.46 -0.20 17.12
N VAL A 152 1.45 -0.64 16.35
CA VAL A 152 2.80 -0.10 16.30
C VAL A 152 3.18 0.11 14.84
N ALA A 153 3.52 1.34 14.47
CA ALA A 153 3.94 1.71 13.13
C ALA A 153 5.40 2.21 13.15
N LEU A 154 6.04 2.20 11.97
CA LEU A 154 7.36 2.79 11.81
C LEU A 154 7.30 4.33 11.95
N ASP A 155 8.29 4.89 12.64
CA ASP A 155 8.44 6.34 12.81
C ASP A 155 9.40 6.91 11.75
N ARG A 156 8.86 7.13 10.55
CA ARG A 156 9.58 7.67 9.42
C ARG A 156 8.76 8.69 8.65
N GLU A 157 9.47 9.69 8.14
CA GLU A 157 8.91 10.75 7.31
C GLU A 157 9.52 10.69 5.91
N ILE A 158 8.78 11.23 4.95
CA ILE A 158 9.24 11.40 3.58
C ILE A 158 10.45 12.34 3.50
N VAL A 159 11.41 12.01 2.63
CA VAL A 159 12.57 12.84 2.29
C VAL A 159 12.78 12.84 0.78
N GLU A 160 13.18 13.99 0.25
CA GLU A 160 13.56 14.10 -1.17
C GLU A 160 14.95 13.52 -1.43
N LEU A 161 15.05 12.81 -2.54
CA LEU A 161 16.30 12.32 -3.12
C LEU A 161 16.58 13.06 -4.43
N ALA A 162 17.74 12.78 -5.02
CA ALA A 162 18.08 13.31 -6.33
C ALA A 162 17.10 12.83 -7.42
N ASN A 163 17.05 13.57 -8.53
CA ASN A 163 16.35 13.21 -9.77
C ASN A 163 14.83 13.08 -9.64
N GLY A 164 14.20 13.81 -8.72
CA GLY A 164 12.74 13.79 -8.55
C GLY A 164 12.23 12.51 -7.87
N ARG A 165 13.09 11.84 -7.11
CA ARG A 165 12.76 10.66 -6.32
C ARG A 165 12.51 11.06 -4.88
N ILE A 166 11.72 10.25 -4.18
CA ILE A 166 11.41 10.42 -2.77
C ILE A 166 11.66 9.11 -2.04
N THR A 167 11.99 9.18 -0.76
CA THR A 167 12.05 8.03 0.14
C THR A 167 11.17 8.22 1.35
N GLY A 168 10.57 7.15 1.86
CA GLY A 168 9.66 7.21 3.01
C GLY A 168 9.18 5.83 3.43
N LYS A 169 8.21 5.79 4.33
CA LYS A 169 7.48 4.57 4.69
C LYS A 169 6.17 4.49 3.90
N ALA A 170 5.65 3.29 3.78
CA ALA A 170 4.30 3.04 3.28
C ALA A 170 4.05 3.67 1.90
N PHE A 171 5.05 3.76 1.01
CA PHE A 171 4.69 4.07 -0.37
C PHE A 171 3.82 2.96 -0.91
N ASP A 172 4.09 1.72 -0.51
CA ASP A 172 3.17 0.62 -0.47
C ASP A 172 2.09 0.82 0.63
N ASN A 173 0.86 1.24 0.31
CA ASN A 173 0.35 1.67 -1.00
C ASN A 173 -0.23 3.11 -0.96
N ARG A 174 0.38 3.99 -0.14
CA ARG A 174 0.00 5.40 -0.07
C ARG A 174 0.21 6.14 -1.40
N VAL A 175 1.15 5.70 -2.23
CA VAL A 175 1.31 6.29 -3.56
C VAL A 175 0.18 5.86 -4.49
N GLY A 176 -0.32 4.63 -4.40
CA GLY A 176 -1.50 4.22 -5.16
C GLY A 176 -2.76 4.95 -4.71
N VAL A 177 -2.91 5.23 -3.41
CA VAL A 177 -3.98 6.09 -2.89
C VAL A 177 -3.88 7.50 -3.47
N ALA A 178 -2.67 8.08 -3.52
CA ALA A 178 -2.45 9.39 -4.13
C ALA A 178 -2.78 9.39 -5.64
N VAL A 179 -2.40 8.31 -6.35
CA VAL A 179 -2.70 8.11 -7.77
C VAL A 179 -4.21 8.02 -8.00
N MET A 180 -4.92 7.23 -7.20
CA MET A 180 -6.38 7.10 -7.27
C MET A 180 -7.07 8.46 -7.08
N ILE A 181 -6.71 9.20 -6.04
CA ILE A 181 -7.28 10.53 -5.75
C ILE A 181 -7.10 11.44 -6.96
N GLU A 182 -5.86 11.56 -7.45
CA GLU A 182 -5.54 12.48 -8.53
C GLU A 182 -6.15 12.04 -9.87
N ALA A 183 -6.21 10.74 -10.15
CA ALA A 183 -6.82 10.21 -11.36
C ALA A 183 -8.31 10.52 -11.41
N VAL A 184 -9.05 10.37 -10.31
CA VAL A 184 -10.48 10.71 -10.23
C VAL A 184 -10.71 12.22 -10.39
N ARG A 185 -9.83 13.06 -9.85
CA ARG A 185 -9.89 14.52 -10.06
C ARG A 185 -9.70 14.91 -11.53
N ARG A 186 -8.83 14.19 -12.25
CA ARG A 186 -8.49 14.50 -13.64
C ARG A 186 -9.44 13.87 -14.65
N ALA A 187 -10.07 12.74 -14.33
CA ALA A 187 -10.94 12.01 -15.22
C ALA A 187 -12.20 12.82 -15.58
N LYS A 188 -12.39 13.03 -16.89
CA LYS A 188 -13.56 13.70 -17.47
C LYS A 188 -14.35 12.70 -18.31
N ALA A 189 -15.24 11.95 -17.68
CA ALA A 189 -16.09 11.01 -18.40
C ALA A 189 -17.48 10.87 -17.79
N ASP A 190 -18.42 10.52 -18.67
CA ASP A 190 -19.78 10.14 -18.35
C ASP A 190 -19.82 8.65 -17.98
N VAL A 191 -19.05 8.26 -16.96
CA VAL A 191 -19.03 6.91 -16.38
C VAL A 191 -19.09 7.04 -14.87
N THR A 192 -19.73 6.09 -14.20
CA THR A 192 -19.73 6.05 -12.75
C THR A 192 -18.36 5.57 -12.27
N ILE A 193 -17.76 6.32 -11.36
CA ILE A 193 -16.43 6.02 -10.79
C ILE A 193 -16.60 5.74 -9.30
N HIS A 194 -16.14 4.58 -8.85
CA HIS A 194 -16.00 4.26 -7.44
C HIS A 194 -14.52 4.30 -7.06
N ALA A 195 -14.07 5.41 -6.47
CA ALA A 195 -12.77 5.44 -5.81
C ALA A 195 -12.89 4.73 -4.46
N VAL A 196 -12.17 3.62 -4.30
CA VAL A 196 -12.23 2.77 -3.12
C VAL A 196 -10.87 2.75 -2.44
N ALA A 197 -10.79 3.44 -1.31
CA ALA A 197 -9.64 3.35 -0.42
C ALA A 197 -9.86 2.11 0.47
N THR A 198 -9.18 1.02 0.14
CA THR A 198 -9.41 -0.30 0.76
C THR A 198 -8.67 -0.43 2.08
N VAL A 199 -9.11 -1.36 2.93
CA VAL A 199 -8.45 -1.72 4.21
C VAL A 199 -7.93 -3.15 4.19
N GLN A 200 -6.93 -3.45 5.01
CA GLN A 200 -6.43 -4.80 5.25
C GLN A 200 -6.03 -5.59 3.98
N GLU A 201 -5.37 -4.93 3.03
CA GLU A 201 -4.76 -5.58 1.86
C GLU A 201 -3.62 -6.51 2.32
N GLU A 202 -2.72 -5.98 3.14
CA GLU A 202 -1.44 -6.58 3.55
C GLU A 202 -1.60 -7.88 4.34
N VAL A 203 -2.83 -8.12 4.81
CA VAL A 203 -3.21 -9.27 5.62
C VAL A 203 -4.30 -10.13 4.96
N GLY A 204 -4.50 -9.95 3.65
CA GLY A 204 -5.30 -10.85 2.81
C GLY A 204 -6.38 -10.19 1.96
N LEU A 205 -6.14 -9.01 1.38
CA LEU A 205 -6.99 -8.38 0.36
C LEU A 205 -8.45 -8.17 0.81
N LYS A 206 -8.66 -7.98 2.12
CA LYS A 206 -9.99 -8.19 2.72
C LYS A 206 -10.94 -7.06 2.38
N GLY A 207 -10.44 -5.83 2.38
CA GLY A 207 -11.19 -4.63 2.03
C GLY A 207 -11.72 -4.71 0.61
N ALA A 208 -10.83 -4.96 -0.36
CA ALA A 208 -11.21 -5.10 -1.76
C ALA A 208 -12.26 -6.18 -2.02
N ARG A 209 -12.14 -7.34 -1.35
CA ARG A 209 -13.13 -8.42 -1.48
C ARG A 209 -14.54 -7.97 -1.10
N THR A 210 -14.67 -7.25 0.01
CA THR A 210 -15.98 -6.83 0.53
C THR A 210 -16.54 -5.64 -0.22
N SER A 211 -15.70 -4.66 -0.56
CA SER A 211 -16.11 -3.50 -1.35
C SER A 211 -16.54 -3.90 -2.77
N ALA A 212 -15.79 -4.78 -3.45
CA ALA A 212 -16.16 -5.25 -4.79
C ALA A 212 -17.48 -6.03 -4.78
N PHE A 213 -17.74 -6.82 -3.73
CA PHE A 213 -19.00 -7.55 -3.60
C PHE A 213 -20.20 -6.61 -3.42
N ALA A 214 -20.01 -5.52 -2.66
CA ALA A 214 -21.04 -4.54 -2.41
C ALA A 214 -21.32 -3.64 -3.63
N ILE A 215 -20.28 -3.25 -4.36
CA ILE A 215 -20.37 -2.34 -5.51
C ILE A 215 -20.81 -3.08 -6.78
N GLU A 216 -20.25 -4.27 -7.06
CA GLU A 216 -20.43 -4.99 -8.33
C GLU A 216 -20.11 -4.13 -9.58
N PRO A 217 -18.90 -3.55 -9.66
CA PRO A 217 -18.54 -2.71 -10.80
C PRO A 217 -18.44 -3.51 -12.10
N THR A 218 -18.63 -2.84 -13.23
CA THR A 218 -18.44 -3.42 -14.57
C THR A 218 -16.99 -3.82 -14.82
N ALA A 219 -16.04 -3.02 -14.34
CA ALA A 219 -14.60 -3.31 -14.40
C ALA A 219 -13.86 -2.60 -13.25
N ALA A 220 -12.64 -3.05 -12.97
CA ALA A 220 -11.82 -2.49 -11.90
C ALA A 220 -10.36 -2.26 -12.30
N ILE A 221 -9.75 -1.25 -11.69
CA ILE A 221 -8.32 -1.01 -11.70
C ILE A 221 -7.83 -1.01 -10.26
N ALA A 222 -7.01 -1.98 -9.87
CA ALA A 222 -6.23 -1.85 -8.66
C ALA A 222 -5.00 -0.97 -8.95
N VAL A 223 -4.75 -0.01 -8.10
CA VAL A 223 -3.57 0.84 -8.15
C VAL A 223 -2.68 0.46 -6.99
N ASP A 224 -1.47 0.01 -7.30
CA ASP A 224 -0.57 -0.57 -6.31
C ASP A 224 0.88 -0.11 -6.48
N THR A 225 1.79 -0.66 -5.69
CA THR A 225 3.21 -0.64 -6.00
C THR A 225 3.65 -1.93 -6.68
N CYS A 226 4.83 -1.89 -7.29
CA CYS A 226 5.50 -3.09 -7.76
C CYS A 226 7.00 -2.95 -7.58
N VAL A 227 7.71 -4.08 -7.60
CA VAL A 227 9.16 -4.05 -7.39
C VAL A 227 9.86 -3.47 -8.62
N ALA A 228 10.71 -2.47 -8.42
CA ALA A 228 11.67 -2.00 -9.42
C ALA A 228 13.01 -2.74 -9.25
N ALA A 229 13.44 -3.49 -10.27
CA ALA A 229 14.67 -4.30 -10.25
C ALA A 229 15.86 -3.57 -10.88
N ASP A 230 16.14 -2.34 -10.41
CA ASP A 230 17.24 -1.49 -10.90
C ASP A 230 18.23 -1.07 -9.79
N PHE A 231 18.53 -2.01 -8.89
CA PHE A 231 19.47 -1.88 -7.79
C PHE A 231 20.56 -2.97 -7.85
N PRO A 232 21.73 -2.79 -7.21
CA PRO A 232 22.81 -3.79 -7.28
C PRO A 232 22.35 -5.19 -6.82
N GLY A 233 22.55 -6.21 -7.67
CA GLY A 233 22.16 -7.58 -7.38
C GLY A 233 20.73 -7.93 -7.81
N SER A 234 20.00 -7.02 -8.46
CA SER A 234 18.66 -7.30 -8.99
C SER A 234 18.66 -8.12 -10.27
N GLU A 235 19.82 -8.41 -10.87
CA GLU A 235 19.92 -9.13 -12.15
C GLU A 235 19.31 -10.53 -12.09
N SER A 236 19.35 -11.17 -10.91
CA SER A 236 18.73 -12.47 -10.67
C SER A 236 17.20 -12.44 -10.63
N ALA A 237 16.59 -11.26 -10.51
CA ALA A 237 15.13 -11.11 -10.53
C ALA A 237 14.55 -11.23 -11.95
N HIS A 238 15.38 -11.18 -12.99
CA HIS A 238 14.95 -11.28 -14.40
C HIS A 238 13.74 -10.40 -14.76
N MET A 239 13.68 -9.19 -14.20
CA MET A 239 12.56 -8.26 -14.34
C MET A 239 13.01 -6.94 -14.97
N ASP A 240 12.23 -6.45 -15.93
CA ASP A 240 12.54 -5.24 -16.70
C ASP A 240 11.99 -3.94 -16.09
N VAL A 241 11.17 -4.01 -15.04
CA VAL A 241 10.57 -2.85 -14.37
C VAL A 241 11.64 -2.03 -13.64
N LYS A 242 11.75 -0.75 -13.97
CA LYS A 242 12.75 0.20 -13.42
C LYS A 242 12.11 1.52 -13.03
N LEU A 243 12.75 2.22 -12.08
CA LEU A 243 12.33 3.58 -11.72
C LEU A 243 12.61 4.58 -12.86
N GLY A 244 11.68 5.51 -13.05
CA GLY A 244 11.72 6.59 -14.03
C GLY A 244 11.45 6.14 -15.47
N LYS A 245 10.85 4.97 -15.65
CA LYS A 245 10.53 4.38 -16.97
C LYS A 245 9.03 4.27 -17.23
N GLY A 246 8.20 4.87 -16.38
CA GLY A 246 6.75 4.83 -16.47
C GLY A 246 6.15 3.83 -15.49
N ALA A 247 4.83 3.93 -15.30
CA ALA A 247 4.08 3.01 -14.47
C ALA A 247 4.14 1.58 -15.03
N ALA A 248 3.99 0.58 -14.17
CA ALA A 248 3.89 -0.82 -14.60
C ALA A 248 2.42 -1.21 -14.79
N ILE A 249 2.13 -1.96 -15.84
CA ILE A 249 0.85 -2.64 -16.04
C ILE A 249 1.10 -4.13 -15.81
N THR A 250 0.44 -4.70 -14.81
CA THR A 250 0.64 -6.11 -14.44
C THR A 250 -0.15 -7.02 -15.38
N VAL A 251 0.56 -7.96 -15.98
CA VAL A 251 0.02 -9.02 -16.84
C VAL A 251 -0.39 -10.22 -15.98
N ILE A 252 0.49 -10.60 -15.04
CA ILE A 252 0.30 -11.73 -14.12
C ILE A 252 0.92 -11.32 -12.77
N ASP A 253 0.22 -11.55 -11.66
CA ASP A 253 0.79 -11.51 -10.31
C ASP A 253 0.89 -12.93 -9.70
N ALA A 254 1.72 -13.09 -8.66
CA ALA A 254 1.94 -14.34 -7.93
C ALA A 254 2.09 -15.64 -8.78
N SER A 255 2.79 -15.59 -9.92
CA SER A 255 2.86 -16.71 -10.88
C SER A 255 1.49 -17.26 -11.31
N GLY A 256 0.48 -16.40 -11.38
CA GLY A 256 -0.90 -16.75 -11.75
C GLY A 256 -1.74 -17.31 -10.60
N ARG A 257 -1.25 -17.31 -9.36
CA ARG A 257 -2.07 -17.63 -8.17
C ARG A 257 -3.03 -16.48 -7.81
N GLY A 258 -2.69 -15.25 -8.17
CA GLY A 258 -3.57 -14.11 -8.05
C GLY A 258 -4.21 -13.75 -9.38
N LEU A 259 -4.09 -12.50 -9.82
CA LEU A 259 -4.59 -12.02 -11.11
C LEU A 259 -3.78 -12.57 -12.29
N ILE A 260 -4.50 -13.09 -13.28
CA ILE A 260 -4.07 -13.13 -14.68
C ILE A 260 -4.95 -12.13 -15.43
N ALA A 261 -4.38 -10.99 -15.82
CA ALA A 261 -5.14 -9.92 -16.43
C ALA A 261 -5.72 -10.38 -17.78
N SER A 262 -7.02 -10.19 -17.97
CA SER A 262 -7.67 -10.62 -19.22
C SER A 262 -7.10 -9.83 -20.41
N PRO A 263 -7.00 -10.43 -21.61
CA PRO A 263 -6.52 -9.70 -22.80
C PRO A 263 -7.33 -8.43 -23.11
N LYS A 264 -8.61 -8.40 -22.75
CA LYS A 264 -9.47 -7.22 -22.90
C LYS A 264 -9.04 -6.08 -21.98
N VAL A 265 -8.77 -6.38 -20.71
CA VAL A 265 -8.30 -5.40 -19.72
C VAL A 265 -6.89 -4.93 -20.04
N LEU A 266 -6.00 -5.82 -20.48
CA LEU A 266 -4.65 -5.43 -20.89
C LEU A 266 -4.71 -4.44 -22.04
N ARG A 267 -5.49 -4.71 -23.10
CA ARG A 267 -5.69 -3.76 -24.19
C ARG A 267 -6.26 -2.44 -23.72
N TRP A 268 -7.24 -2.46 -22.82
CA TRP A 268 -7.81 -1.23 -22.25
C TRP A 268 -6.74 -0.33 -21.63
N LEU A 269 -5.81 -0.88 -20.86
CA LEU A 269 -4.75 -0.11 -20.21
C LEU A 269 -3.61 0.25 -21.18
N THR A 270 -3.11 -0.71 -21.97
CA THR A 270 -1.96 -0.48 -22.85
C THR A 270 -2.31 0.42 -24.03
N GLU A 271 -3.44 0.21 -24.71
CA GLU A 271 -3.85 1.05 -25.83
C GLU A 271 -4.21 2.47 -25.35
N THR A 272 -4.70 2.62 -24.10
CA THR A 272 -4.86 3.93 -23.48
C THR A 272 -3.51 4.62 -23.32
N ALA A 273 -2.51 3.94 -22.73
CA ALA A 273 -1.18 4.51 -22.55
C ALA A 273 -0.55 4.91 -23.90
N GLU A 274 -0.64 4.05 -24.91
CA GLU A 274 -0.15 4.30 -26.27
C GLU A 274 -0.86 5.49 -26.93
N LYS A 275 -2.20 5.55 -26.87
CA LYS A 275 -3.00 6.64 -27.45
C LYS A 275 -2.61 8.01 -26.91
N TYR A 276 -2.27 8.10 -25.63
CA TYR A 276 -1.91 9.36 -24.98
C TYR A 276 -0.39 9.56 -24.86
N GLY A 277 0.44 8.65 -25.40
CA GLY A 277 1.90 8.73 -25.33
C GLY A 277 2.47 8.65 -23.92
N ILE A 278 1.80 7.93 -23.01
CA ILE A 278 2.18 7.79 -21.61
C ILE A 278 3.18 6.63 -21.49
N PRO A 279 4.39 6.84 -20.92
CA PRO A 279 5.35 5.76 -20.70
C PRO A 279 4.78 4.70 -19.74
N TYR A 280 4.92 3.43 -20.11
CA TYR A 280 4.56 2.31 -19.25
C TYR A 280 5.51 1.13 -19.46
N GLN A 281 5.47 0.20 -18.51
CA GLN A 281 6.22 -1.05 -18.50
C GLN A 281 5.23 -2.21 -18.32
N LEU A 282 5.57 -3.41 -18.78
CA LEU A 282 4.78 -4.61 -18.48
C LEU A 282 5.45 -5.40 -17.37
N GLU A 283 4.65 -5.94 -16.46
CA GLU A 283 5.11 -6.75 -15.35
C GLU A 283 4.51 -8.15 -15.38
N VAL A 284 5.36 -9.14 -15.12
CA VAL A 284 4.96 -10.50 -14.73
C VAL A 284 5.64 -10.78 -13.40
N ALA A 285 4.87 -10.84 -12.32
CA ALA A 285 5.39 -11.07 -10.97
C ALA A 285 5.21 -12.53 -10.54
N GLU A 286 6.25 -13.09 -9.93
CA GLU A 286 6.24 -14.47 -9.40
C GLU A 286 5.69 -14.57 -7.96
N GLY A 287 5.70 -13.44 -7.24
CA GLY A 287 5.23 -13.28 -5.88
C GLY A 287 4.53 -11.93 -5.70
N GLY A 288 3.85 -11.77 -4.57
CA GLY A 288 2.97 -10.61 -4.35
C GLY A 288 1.64 -10.77 -5.09
N THR A 289 0.58 -10.32 -4.44
CA THR A 289 -0.77 -10.19 -5.01
C THR A 289 -1.24 -8.79 -4.71
N THR A 290 -2.20 -8.29 -5.48
CA THR A 290 -2.82 -6.99 -5.25
C THR A 290 -4.31 -7.15 -4.97
N ASP A 291 -4.98 -6.06 -4.60
CA ASP A 291 -6.44 -6.01 -4.48
C ASP A 291 -7.19 -6.57 -5.72
N ALA A 292 -6.61 -6.46 -6.92
CA ALA A 292 -7.21 -7.03 -8.14
C ALA A 292 -7.37 -8.56 -8.07
N THR A 293 -6.56 -9.26 -7.27
CA THR A 293 -6.70 -10.70 -7.01
C THR A 293 -8.04 -11.01 -6.34
N ALA A 294 -8.45 -10.20 -5.36
CA ALA A 294 -9.73 -10.39 -4.69
C ALA A 294 -10.90 -9.89 -5.54
N ILE A 295 -10.72 -8.75 -6.23
CA ILE A 295 -11.77 -8.13 -7.03
C ILE A 295 -12.18 -9.04 -8.20
N HIS A 296 -11.22 -9.59 -8.96
CA HIS A 296 -11.56 -10.32 -10.17
C HIS A 296 -12.34 -11.62 -9.92
N LEU A 297 -12.21 -12.20 -8.72
CA LEU A 297 -12.91 -13.42 -8.29
C LEU A 297 -14.31 -13.15 -7.72
N THR A 298 -14.71 -11.89 -7.62
CA THR A 298 -15.96 -11.52 -6.96
C THR A 298 -17.17 -11.81 -7.85
N LYS A 299 -18.22 -12.39 -7.24
CA LYS A 299 -19.48 -12.78 -7.90
C LYS A 299 -19.25 -13.63 -9.16
N ALA A 300 -19.69 -13.17 -10.32
CA ALA A 300 -19.54 -13.87 -11.60
C ALA A 300 -18.18 -13.61 -12.28
N GLY A 301 -17.30 -12.87 -11.61
CA GLY A 301 -16.03 -12.39 -12.13
C GLY A 301 -16.14 -10.94 -12.60
N ILE A 302 -15.23 -10.10 -12.11
CA ILE A 302 -15.11 -8.70 -12.50
C ILE A 302 -13.85 -8.54 -13.34
N PRO A 303 -13.91 -8.03 -14.58
CA PRO A 303 -12.72 -7.67 -15.34
C PRO A 303 -11.86 -6.68 -14.55
N ALA A 304 -10.67 -7.11 -14.10
CA ALA A 304 -9.78 -6.29 -13.31
C ALA A 304 -8.36 -6.26 -13.89
N GLY A 305 -7.70 -5.11 -13.73
CA GLY A 305 -6.29 -4.89 -14.10
C GLY A 305 -5.55 -4.17 -12.97
N VAL A 306 -4.23 -4.11 -13.09
CA VAL A 306 -3.36 -3.42 -12.12
C VAL A 306 -2.52 -2.37 -12.85
N VAL A 307 -2.47 -1.17 -12.27
CA VAL A 307 -1.51 -0.13 -12.63
C VAL A 307 -0.66 0.15 -11.40
N SER A 308 0.60 -0.25 -11.45
CA SER A 308 1.51 -0.12 -10.32
C SER A 308 2.50 1.02 -10.50
N VAL A 309 2.84 1.68 -9.40
CA VAL A 309 4.01 2.57 -9.30
C VAL A 309 5.23 1.72 -8.97
N PRO A 310 6.26 1.67 -9.85
CA PRO A 310 7.52 1.02 -9.53
C PRO A 310 8.15 1.61 -8.27
N ALA A 311 8.52 0.74 -7.35
CA ALA A 311 9.07 1.09 -6.05
C ALA A 311 10.26 0.17 -5.72
N ARG A 312 11.29 0.74 -5.09
CA ARG A 312 12.38 -0.05 -4.51
C ARG A 312 12.13 -0.21 -3.02
N TYR A 313 12.59 -1.34 -2.49
CA TYR A 313 12.59 -1.63 -1.06
C TYR A 313 11.19 -1.61 -0.46
N ILE A 314 10.17 -2.06 -1.21
CA ILE A 314 8.80 -2.23 -0.71
C ILE A 314 8.78 -3.03 0.59
N HIS A 315 7.76 -2.81 1.40
CA HIS A 315 7.64 -3.35 2.75
C HIS A 315 8.82 -2.93 3.63
N SER A 316 9.29 -1.67 3.55
CA SER A 316 10.40 -1.19 4.37
C SER A 316 10.24 0.28 4.80
N PRO A 317 10.98 0.74 5.83
CA PRO A 317 10.92 2.14 6.26
C PRO A 317 11.57 3.12 5.26
N VAL A 318 12.16 2.64 4.16
CA VAL A 318 12.98 3.45 3.25
C VAL A 318 12.66 3.16 1.80
N GLU A 319 11.38 2.92 1.51
CA GLU A 319 10.89 2.75 0.14
C GLU A 319 11.28 3.92 -0.74
N VAL A 320 11.46 3.68 -2.04
CA VAL A 320 11.84 4.71 -3.01
C VAL A 320 10.96 4.63 -4.25
N VAL A 321 10.35 5.75 -4.62
CA VAL A 321 9.61 5.90 -5.88
C VAL A 321 10.12 7.11 -6.68
N ASP A 322 9.84 7.11 -7.99
CA ASP A 322 10.10 8.23 -8.89
C ASP A 322 8.80 8.98 -9.19
N LEU A 323 8.76 10.30 -8.98
CA LEU A 323 7.54 11.09 -9.16
C LEU A 323 7.05 11.09 -10.62
N LYS A 324 7.90 10.78 -11.60
CA LYS A 324 7.48 10.64 -13.01
C LYS A 324 6.69 9.36 -13.24
N ASP A 325 7.00 8.29 -12.53
CA ASP A 325 6.25 7.04 -12.63
C ASP A 325 4.87 7.19 -11.97
N VAL A 326 4.82 7.89 -10.82
CA VAL A 326 3.55 8.26 -10.16
C VAL A 326 2.65 9.06 -11.12
N GLU A 327 3.20 10.08 -11.78
CA GLU A 327 2.45 10.88 -12.76
C GLU A 327 1.98 10.05 -13.96
N SER A 328 2.81 9.10 -14.42
CA SER A 328 2.42 8.17 -15.50
C SER A 328 1.26 7.27 -15.06
N ALA A 329 1.27 6.79 -13.80
CA ALA A 329 0.18 5.99 -13.25
C ALA A 329 -1.12 6.80 -13.17
N VAL A 330 -1.06 8.05 -12.70
CA VAL A 330 -2.22 8.98 -12.68
C VAL A 330 -2.83 9.12 -14.07
N GLU A 331 -2.01 9.42 -15.09
CA GLU A 331 -2.51 9.61 -16.43
C GLU A 331 -3.07 8.30 -17.01
N ILE A 332 -2.42 7.14 -16.83
CA ILE A 332 -2.98 5.87 -17.32
C ILE A 332 -4.35 5.61 -16.68
N VAL A 333 -4.48 5.73 -15.36
CA VAL A 333 -5.74 5.47 -14.67
C VAL A 333 -6.83 6.47 -15.09
N ALA A 334 -6.52 7.77 -15.10
CA ALA A 334 -7.48 8.80 -15.49
C ALA A 334 -7.98 8.60 -16.93
N ARG A 335 -7.06 8.36 -17.87
CA ARG A 335 -7.40 8.15 -19.28
C ARG A 335 -8.08 6.80 -19.53
N ALA A 336 -7.79 5.79 -18.72
CA ALA A 336 -8.44 4.48 -18.81
C ALA A 336 -9.91 4.60 -18.42
N ILE A 337 -10.20 5.30 -17.31
CA ILE A 337 -11.58 5.64 -16.92
C ILE A 337 -12.30 6.34 -18.07
N GLU A 338 -11.67 7.35 -18.69
CA GLU A 338 -12.27 8.10 -19.81
C GLU A 338 -12.57 7.23 -21.04
N ASN A 339 -11.73 6.24 -21.31
CA ASN A 339 -11.87 5.34 -22.45
C ASN A 339 -12.72 4.09 -22.15
N ALA A 340 -13.22 3.89 -20.92
CA ALA A 340 -13.82 2.63 -20.48
C ALA A 340 -14.98 2.15 -21.38
N LYS A 341 -15.82 3.06 -21.86
CA LYS A 341 -16.94 2.79 -22.80
C LYS A 341 -16.52 2.13 -24.12
N ASN A 342 -15.27 2.29 -24.54
CA ASN A 342 -14.78 1.66 -25.76
C ASN A 342 -14.47 0.18 -25.57
N TYR A 343 -14.39 -0.26 -24.32
CA TYR A 343 -14.03 -1.63 -23.96
C TYR A 343 -15.21 -2.35 -23.32
N PHE A 344 -15.95 -1.73 -22.40
CA PHE A 344 -16.97 -2.40 -21.58
C PHE A 344 -18.41 -2.08 -21.98
#